data_AF-A0A1T4X7K9-F1
#
_entry.id   AF-A0A1T4X7K9-F1
#
_cell.length_a   1.000
_cell.length_b   1.000
_cell.length_c   1.000
_cell.angle_alpha   90.00
_cell.angle_beta   90.00
_cell.angle_gamma   90.00
#
_symmetry.space_group_name_H-M   'P 1'
#
loop_
_entity.id
_entity.type
_entity.pdbx_description
1 polymer ?
#
loop_
_entity_poly.entity_id
_entity_poly.type
_entity_poly.pdbx_seq_one_letter_code
_entity_poly.pdbx_strand_id
1 'polypeptide(L)'
;MKQAKWFLLLHVILGIYAGSSVCSKLAAQQPFLSAAFIVLYGLMLLALVTYAVGWQQVIKHLPLTTAYANKAVTVVWGILLGLAVFGEAVTPRQVIGAVIIICGIVLFVRADNEGEGGK
;
A
#
# COMPACT_ATOMS: atom_id res chain seq x y z
N MET A 1 -20.18 5.52 -14.08
CA MET A 1 -20.06 4.11 -13.64
C MET A 1 -18.71 3.43 -13.93
N LYS A 2 -17.93 3.84 -14.95
CA LYS A 2 -16.59 3.24 -15.23
C LYS A 2 -15.53 3.55 -14.15
N GLN A 3 -15.50 4.77 -13.61
CA GLN A 3 -14.48 5.19 -12.62
C GLN A 3 -14.62 4.52 -11.25
N ALA A 4 -15.84 4.26 -10.79
CA ALA A 4 -16.10 3.60 -9.50
C ALA A 4 -15.52 2.17 -9.43
N LYS A 5 -15.54 1.45 -10.56
CA LYS A 5 -14.96 0.09 -10.65
C LYS A 5 -13.45 0.11 -10.43
N TRP A 6 -12.75 1.09 -11.01
CA TRP A 6 -11.31 1.24 -10.85
C TRP A 6 -10.92 1.71 -9.44
N PHE A 7 -11.74 2.56 -8.82
CA PHE A 7 -11.58 2.93 -7.41
C PHE A 7 -11.78 1.74 -6.46
N LEU A 8 -12.78 0.88 -6.72
CA LEU A 8 -12.98 -0.35 -5.96
C LEU A 8 -11.79 -1.31 -6.14
N LEU A 9 -11.35 -1.49 -7.38
CA LEU A 9 -10.21 -2.34 -7.71
C LEU A 9 -8.91 -1.84 -7.06
N LEU A 10 -8.72 -0.51 -7.00
CA LEU A 10 -7.64 0.13 -6.25
C LEU A 10 -7.69 -0.29 -4.77
N HIS A 11 -8.82 -0.11 -4.08
CA HIS A 11 -8.93 -0.47 -2.66
C HIS A 11 -8.70 -1.97 -2.40
N VAL A 12 -9.17 -2.84 -3.30
CA VAL A 12 -8.92 -4.28 -3.22
C VAL A 12 -7.42 -4.58 -3.35
N ILE A 13 -6.74 -3.97 -4.32
CA ILE A 13 -5.29 -4.13 -4.53
C ILE A 13 -4.50 -3.60 -3.33
N LEU A 14 -4.92 -2.47 -2.75
CA LEU A 14 -4.32 -1.92 -1.54
C LEU A 14 -4.51 -2.86 -0.33
N GLY A 15 -5.67 -3.52 -0.23
CA GLY A 15 -5.92 -4.56 0.78
C GLY A 15 -5.01 -5.77 0.61
N ILE A 16 -4.79 -6.25 -0.62
CA ILE A 16 -3.85 -7.35 -0.92
C ILE A 16 -2.42 -6.97 -0.53
N TYR A 17 -2.01 -5.74 -0.82
CA TYR A 17 -0.70 -5.23 -0.42
C TYR A 17 -0.55 -5.13 1.10
N ALA A 18 -1.58 -4.65 1.79
CA ALA A 18 -1.57 -4.62 3.24
C ALA A 18 -1.50 -6.04 3.84
N GLY A 19 -2.22 -7.01 3.27
CA GLY A 19 -2.14 -8.42 3.65
C GLY A 19 -0.75 -9.02 3.44
N SER A 20 -0.05 -8.65 2.36
CA SER A 20 1.33 -9.09 2.13
C SER A 20 2.28 -8.58 3.21
N SER A 21 2.07 -7.35 3.71
CA SER A 21 2.88 -6.79 4.81
C SER A 21 2.70 -7.57 6.12
N VAL A 22 1.48 -8.03 6.42
CA VAL A 22 1.18 -8.89 7.57
C VAL A 22 1.87 -10.25 7.42
N CYS A 23 1.76 -10.88 6.25
CA CYS A 23 2.40 -12.16 5.96
C CYS A 23 3.94 -12.06 6.06
N SER A 24 4.52 -10.97 5.57
CA SER A 24 5.96 -10.70 5.67
C SER A 24 6.43 -10.65 7.13
N LYS A 25 5.65 -9.97 7.98
CA LYS A 25 5.97 -9.82 9.40
C LYS A 25 5.82 -11.13 10.18
N LEU A 26 4.79 -11.91 9.88
CA LEU A 26 4.61 -13.26 10.44
C LEU A 26 5.72 -14.21 9.96
N ALA A 27 6.12 -14.13 8.68
CA ALA A 27 7.22 -14.93 8.14
C ALA A 27 8.55 -14.61 8.85
N ALA A 28 8.81 -13.33 9.15
CA ALA A 28 10.01 -12.90 9.86
C ALA A 28 10.11 -13.46 11.30
N GLN A 29 8.99 -13.88 11.90
CA GLN A 29 8.98 -14.54 13.22
C GLN A 29 9.17 -16.06 13.16
N GLN A 30 9.13 -16.67 11.97
CA GLN A 30 9.31 -18.10 11.81
C GLN A 30 10.80 -18.45 11.59
N PRO A 31 11.26 -19.65 12.00
CA PRO A 31 12.60 -20.12 11.68
C PRO A 31 12.82 -20.14 10.17
N PHE A 32 14.02 -19.71 9.75
CA PHE A 32 14.40 -19.66 8.35
C PHE A 32 14.22 -21.03 7.69
N LEU A 33 13.51 -21.07 6.56
CA LEU A 33 13.13 -22.28 5.81
C LEU A 33 12.19 -23.28 6.53
N SER A 34 11.55 -22.90 7.62
CA SER A 34 10.45 -23.72 8.16
C SER A 34 9.29 -23.81 7.15
N ALA A 35 8.46 -24.86 7.26
CA ALA A 35 7.27 -25.01 6.41
C ALA A 35 6.33 -23.79 6.51
N ALA A 36 6.18 -23.24 7.71
CA ALA A 36 5.42 -22.02 7.96
C ALA A 36 6.04 -20.78 7.27
N PHE A 37 7.38 -20.64 7.33
CA PHE A 37 8.09 -19.58 6.60
C PHE A 37 7.84 -19.67 5.10
N ILE A 38 7.98 -20.85 4.49
CA ILE A 38 7.80 -21.04 3.04
C ILE A 38 6.36 -20.69 2.62
N VAL A 39 5.36 -21.10 3.40
CA VAL A 39 3.95 -20.79 3.11
C VAL A 39 3.67 -19.29 3.25
N LEU A 40 4.08 -18.66 4.35
CA LEU A 40 3.83 -17.23 4.59
C LEU A 40 4.59 -16.34 3.59
N TYR A 41 5.84 -16.71 3.30
CA TYR A 41 6.66 -16.01 2.32
C TYR A 41 6.12 -16.20 0.89
N GLY A 42 5.69 -17.41 0.54
CA GLY A 42 5.04 -17.70 -0.74
C GLY A 42 3.74 -16.91 -0.92
N LEU A 43 2.92 -16.82 0.13
CA LEU A 43 1.68 -16.04 0.14
C LEU A 43 1.98 -14.54 -0.01
N MET A 44 3.01 -14.03 0.67
CA MET A 44 3.50 -12.66 0.50
C MET A 44 3.91 -12.37 -0.95
N LEU A 45 4.69 -13.27 -1.57
CA LEU A 45 5.13 -13.12 -2.96
C LEU A 45 3.95 -13.16 -3.94
N LEU A 46 3.00 -14.08 -3.74
CA LEU A 46 1.80 -14.16 -4.57
C LEU A 46 0.99 -12.87 -4.48
N ALA A 47 0.77 -12.35 -3.26
CA ALA A 47 0.09 -11.09 -3.05
C ALA A 47 0.82 -9.91 -3.73
N LEU A 48 2.16 -9.88 -3.72
CA LEU A 48 2.96 -8.88 -4.44
C LEU A 48 2.80 -8.98 -5.96
N VAL A 49 2.78 -10.19 -6.53
CA VAL A 49 2.54 -10.39 -7.97
C VAL A 49 1.13 -9.93 -8.35
N THR A 50 0.11 -10.33 -7.58
CA THR A 50 -1.27 -9.88 -7.79
C THR A 50 -1.38 -8.36 -7.69
N TYR A 51 -0.72 -7.76 -6.69
CA TYR A 51 -0.64 -6.31 -6.55
C TYR A 51 -0.01 -5.65 -7.78
N ALA A 52 1.12 -6.17 -8.26
CA ALA A 52 1.82 -5.60 -9.42
C ALA A 52 0.94 -5.64 -10.68
N VAL A 53 0.28 -6.77 -10.95
CA VAL A 53 -0.64 -6.91 -12.10
C VAL A 53 -1.84 -5.97 -11.96
N GLY A 54 -2.46 -5.92 -10.78
CA GLY A 54 -3.59 -5.04 -10.51
C GLY A 54 -3.19 -3.56 -10.66
N TRP A 55 -2.04 -3.18 -10.12
CA TRP A 55 -1.50 -1.82 -10.22
C TRP A 55 -1.28 -1.41 -11.68
N GLN A 56 -0.73 -2.32 -12.50
CA GLN A 56 -0.57 -2.10 -13.93
C GLN A 56 -1.92 -1.88 -14.66
N GLN A 57 -3.03 -2.44 -14.17
CA GLN A 57 -4.35 -2.18 -14.75
C GLN A 57 -4.96 -0.84 -14.29
N VAL A 58 -4.74 -0.48 -13.03
CA VAL A 58 -5.20 0.79 -12.44
C VAL A 58 -4.55 1.98 -13.15
N ILE A 59 -3.23 1.98 -13.32
CA ILE A 59 -2.50 3.11 -13.94
C ILE A 59 -2.83 3.31 -15.42
N LYS A 60 -3.40 2.29 -16.10
CA LYS A 60 -3.87 2.42 -17.48
C LYS A 60 -5.20 3.18 -17.60
N HIS A 61 -5.94 3.32 -16.50
CA HIS A 61 -7.31 3.85 -16.51
C HIS A 61 -7.51 5.05 -15.56
N LEU A 62 -6.57 5.29 -14.64
CA LEU A 62 -6.57 6.39 -13.68
C LEU A 62 -5.28 7.21 -13.82
N PRO A 63 -5.35 8.55 -13.68
CA PRO A 63 -4.17 9.40 -13.68
C PRO A 63 -3.25 9.05 -12.51
N LEU A 64 -1.93 9.09 -12.76
CA LEU A 64 -0.89 8.73 -11.81
C LEU A 64 -1.00 9.53 -10.50
N THR A 65 -1.33 10.82 -10.59
CA THR A 65 -1.63 11.68 -9.44
C THR A 65 -2.65 11.08 -8.47
N THR A 66 -3.77 10.59 -9.00
CA THR A 66 -4.86 10.02 -8.20
C THR A 66 -4.46 8.67 -7.60
N ALA A 67 -3.70 7.86 -8.34
CA ALA A 67 -3.19 6.58 -7.84
C ALA A 67 -2.17 6.77 -6.71
N TYR A 68 -1.23 7.72 -6.86
CA TYR A 68 -0.22 8.03 -5.85
C TYR A 68 -0.81 8.70 -4.60
N ALA A 69 -1.83 9.55 -4.74
CA ALA A 69 -2.55 10.11 -3.60
C ALA A 69 -3.15 9.00 -2.71
N ASN A 70 -3.76 7.98 -3.32
CA ASN A 70 -4.31 6.84 -2.60
C ASN A 70 -3.23 5.92 -2.00
N LYS A 71 -2.01 5.92 -2.53
CA LYS A 71 -0.87 5.21 -1.93
C LYS A 71 -0.49 5.79 -0.56
N ALA A 72 -0.78 7.06 -0.27
CA ALA A 72 -0.60 7.60 1.09
C ALA A 72 -1.52 6.89 2.11
N VAL A 73 -2.71 6.50 1.69
CA VAL A 73 -3.71 5.82 2.52
C VAL A 73 -3.24 4.41 2.92
N THR A 74 -2.41 3.74 2.11
CA THR A 74 -1.85 2.43 2.48
C THR A 74 -0.87 2.51 3.63
N VAL A 75 -0.13 3.62 3.75
CA VAL A 75 0.80 3.83 4.86
C VAL A 75 0.03 3.92 6.17
N VAL A 76 -1.09 4.66 6.17
CA VAL A 76 -1.98 4.74 7.33
C VAL A 76 -2.58 3.38 7.65
N TRP A 77 -3.08 2.65 6.65
CA TRP A 77 -3.60 1.28 6.84
C TRP A 77 -2.54 0.31 7.36
N GLY A 78 -1.28 0.43 6.93
CA GLY A 78 -0.19 -0.40 7.43
C GLY A 78 0.05 -0.21 8.92
N ILE A 79 0.00 1.03 9.41
CA ILE A 79 0.12 1.34 10.84
C ILE A 79 -1.11 0.82 11.61
N LEU A 80 -2.32 1.03 11.08
CA LEU A 80 -3.57 0.56 11.70
C LEU A 80 -3.65 -0.96 11.78
N LEU A 81 -3.23 -1.67 10.73
CA LEU A 81 -3.18 -3.14 10.73
C LEU A 81 -2.04 -3.67 11.60
N GLY A 82 -0.92 -2.95 11.69
CA GLY A 82 0.13 -3.22 12.66
C GLY A 82 -0.39 -3.20 14.09
N LEU A 83 -1.15 -2.16 14.44
CA LEU A 83 -1.83 -2.06 15.73
C LEU A 83 -2.89 -3.16 15.92
N ALA A 84 -3.76 -3.38 14.93
CA ALA A 84 -4.91 -4.29 15.07
C ALA A 84 -4.53 -5.78 15.07
N VAL A 85 -3.55 -6.18 14.26
CA VAL A 85 -3.17 -7.60 14.08
C VAL A 85 -2.06 -8.01 15.05
N PHE A 86 -1.13 -7.10 15.37
CA PHE A 86 0.05 -7.41 16.19
C PHE A 86 0.04 -6.72 17.55
N GLY A 87 -0.97 -5.87 17.83
CA GLY A 87 -1.05 -5.14 19.10
C GLY A 87 0.05 -4.09 19.27
N GLU A 88 0.67 -3.63 18.18
CA GLU A 88 1.80 -2.71 18.26
C GLU A 88 1.38 -1.33 18.75
N ALA A 89 2.09 -0.83 19.77
CA ALA A 89 1.91 0.55 20.20
C ALA A 89 2.30 1.51 19.07
N VAL A 90 1.38 2.38 18.68
CA VAL A 90 1.65 3.44 17.70
C VAL A 90 2.59 4.45 18.35
N THR A 91 3.86 4.40 17.95
CA THR A 91 4.89 5.27 18.51
C THR A 91 4.82 6.67 17.88
N PRO A 92 5.19 7.73 18.61
CA PRO A 92 5.27 9.09 18.06
C PRO A 92 6.19 9.17 16.83
N ARG A 93 7.22 8.32 16.75
CA ARG A 93 8.12 8.23 15.59
C ARG A 93 7.40 7.74 14.33
N GLN A 94 6.49 6.76 14.45
CA GLN A 94 5.67 6.29 13.33
C GLN A 94 4.70 7.39 12.85
N VAL A 95 4.13 8.16 13.79
CA VAL A 95 3.25 9.28 13.46
C VAL A 95 4.01 10.36 12.68
N ILE A 96 5.19 10.77 13.15
CA ILE A 96 6.03 11.76 12.45
C ILE A 96 6.41 11.24 11.05
N GLY A 97 6.81 9.97 10.95
CA GLY A 97 7.13 9.34 9.66
C GLY A 97 5.93 9.34 8.69
N ALA A 98 4.75 8.99 9.19
CA ALA A 98 3.52 9.03 8.39
C ALA A 98 3.19 10.45 7.90
N VAL A 99 3.32 11.46 8.77
CA VAL A 99 3.12 12.87 8.40
C VAL A 99 4.08 13.29 7.30
N ILE A 100 5.37 12.97 7.42
CA ILE A 100 6.37 13.31 6.39
C ILE A 100 6.03 12.66 5.05
N ILE A 101 5.64 11.38 5.05
CA ILE A 101 5.26 10.66 3.82
C ILE A 101 4.02 11.29 3.17
N ILE A 102 3.00 11.62 3.98
CA ILE A 102 1.77 12.26 3.49
C ILE A 102 2.10 13.64 2.89
N CYS A 103 2.90 14.46 3.58
CA CYS A 103 3.33 15.75 3.09
C CYS A 103 4.07 15.63 1.75
N GLY A 104 5.01 14.69 1.63
CA GLY A 104 5.74 14.44 0.38
C GLY A 104 4.83 14.05 -0.78
N ILE A 105 3.84 13.19 -0.54
CA ILE A 105 2.87 12.77 -1.56
C ILE A 105 1.96 13.93 -1.96
N VAL A 106 1.50 14.75 -1.01
CA VAL A 106 0.67 15.93 -1.31
C VAL A 106 1.43 16.94 -2.15
N LEU A 107 2.69 17.21 -1.83
CA LEU A 107 3.55 18.09 -2.63
C LEU A 107 3.75 17.55 -4.04
N PHE A 108 4.02 16.24 -4.17
CA PHE A 108 4.17 15.57 -5.47
C PHE A 108 2.91 15.69 -6.33
N VAL A 109 1.73 15.40 -5.76
CA VAL A 109 0.45 15.49 -6.47
C VAL A 109 0.14 16.93 -6.88
N ARG A 110 0.48 17.92 -6.05
CA ARG A 110 0.30 19.34 -6.40
C ARG A 110 1.20 19.77 -7.55
N ALA A 111 2.48 19.40 -7.51
CA ALA A 111 3.44 19.73 -8.57
C ALA A 111 3.03 19.11 -9.92
N ASP A 112 2.51 17.88 -9.92
CA ASP A 112 2.05 17.21 -11.13
C ASP A 112 0.78 17.87 -11.71
N ASN A 113 -0.17 18.28 -10.86
CA ASN A 113 -1.37 19.03 -11.28
C ASN A 113 -1.03 20.42 -11.85
N GLU A 114 -0.01 21.11 -11.32
CA GLU A 114 0.43 22.41 -11.83
C GLU A 114 1.11 22.28 -13.21
N GLY A 115 1.77 21.16 -13.49
CA GLY A 115 2.34 20.84 -14.81
C GLY A 115 1.29 20.60 -15.91
N GLU A 116 0.10 20.11 -15.56
CA GLU A 116 -1.01 19.90 -16.51
C GLU A 116 -1.83 21.17 -16.79
N GLY A 117 -1.76 22.18 -15.91
CA GLY A 117 -2.42 23.49 -16.07
C GLY A 117 -1.68 24.51 -16.94
N GLY A 118 -0.54 24.12 -17.51
CA GLY A 118 0.30 24.93 -18.41
C GLY A 118 -0.01 24.77 -19.91
N LYS A 119 -1.26 24.47 -20.26
CA LYS A 119 -1.80 24.56 -21.62
C LYS A 119 -3.17 25.20 -21.63
#